data_AF-A0A2K5N9X4-F1
#
_entry.id   AF-A0A2K5N9X4-F1
#
_cell.length_a   1.000
_cell.length_b   1.000
_cell.length_c   1.000
_cell.angle_alpha   90.00
_cell.angle_beta   90.00
_cell.angle_gamma   90.00
#
_symmetry.space_group_name_H-M   'P 1'
#
loop_
_entity.id
_entity.type
_entity.pdbx_description
1 polymer ?
#
loop_
_entity_poly.entity_id
_entity_poly.type
_entity_poly.pdbx_seq_one_letter_code
_entity_poly.pdbx_strand_id
1 'polypeptide(L)'
;MFSTATHKGPDRAMIPEMEWTSQALMTVDIVDSGNLVEITVFGRPSVQNRVKSMLLCLASFHREHRARAEKMKHLEKNLKAHASDPHSPQDPVA
;
A
#
# COMPACT_ATOMS: atom_id res chain seq x y z
N MET A 1 17.23 -11.39 20.87
CA MET A 1 15.96 -10.90 21.44
C MET A 1 15.92 -9.41 21.15
N PHE A 2 15.23 -8.97 20.10
CA PHE A 2 15.09 -7.54 19.78
C PHE A 2 13.61 -7.21 19.82
N SER A 3 13.19 -6.61 20.92
CA SER A 3 11.87 -6.05 21.11
C SER A 3 12.01 -4.89 22.08
N THR A 4 11.66 -3.68 21.63
CA THR A 4 10.97 -2.68 22.43
C THR A 4 10.54 -1.53 21.51
N ALA A 5 9.28 -1.57 21.07
CA ALA A 5 8.44 -0.37 20.89
C ALA A 5 6.99 -0.82 20.69
N THR A 6 6.21 -0.69 21.76
CA THR A 6 4.79 -0.99 21.88
C THR A 6 3.93 -0.07 21.01
N HIS A 7 3.29 -0.58 19.94
CA HIS A 7 1.95 -0.17 19.51
C HIS A 7 1.38 -1.16 18.47
N LYS A 8 0.33 -1.92 18.84
CA LYS A 8 -0.20 -3.09 18.11
C LYS A 8 -0.96 -2.70 16.84
N GLY A 9 -0.43 -3.04 15.65
CA GLY A 9 -1.16 -3.01 14.38
C GLY A 9 -0.60 -4.03 13.37
N PRO A 10 -1.44 -4.68 12.54
CA PRO A 10 -1.05 -5.79 11.66
C PRO A 10 -0.02 -5.43 10.57
N ASP A 11 0.14 -4.14 10.23
CA ASP A 11 1.07 -3.67 9.19
C ASP A 11 2.55 -3.59 9.62
N ARG A 12 2.88 -3.69 10.92
CA ARG A 12 4.28 -3.54 11.39
C ARG A 12 5.10 -4.84 11.41
N ALA A 13 4.57 -5.97 10.95
CA ALA A 13 5.36 -7.20 10.79
C ALA A 13 6.50 -7.05 9.76
N MET A 14 6.37 -6.11 8.81
CA MET A 14 7.39 -5.84 7.80
C MET A 14 8.65 -5.16 8.36
N ILE A 15 8.56 -4.38 9.45
CA ILE A 15 9.74 -3.68 10.00
C ILE A 15 10.76 -4.70 10.54
N PRO A 16 10.40 -5.63 11.44
CA PRO A 16 11.33 -6.67 11.88
C PRO A 16 11.94 -7.50 10.74
N GLU A 17 11.16 -7.79 9.70
CA GLU A 17 11.64 -8.54 8.54
C GLU A 17 12.64 -7.73 7.70
N MET A 18 12.36 -6.45 7.47
CA MET A 18 13.25 -5.54 6.77
C MET A 18 14.53 -5.28 7.55
N GLU A 19 14.44 -5.09 8.87
CA GLU A 19 15.60 -4.91 9.74
C GLU A 19 16.51 -6.15 9.69
N TRP A 20 15.91 -7.34 9.76
CA TRP A 20 16.63 -8.60 9.63
C TRP A 20 17.29 -8.77 8.25
N THR A 21 16.55 -8.53 7.18
CA THR A 21 17.02 -8.74 5.80
C THR A 21 18.10 -7.74 5.38
N SER A 22 18.01 -6.51 5.91
CA SER A 22 18.94 -5.43 5.61
C SER A 22 20.11 -5.33 6.57
N GLN A 23 20.00 -5.95 7.76
CA GLN A 23 20.92 -5.75 8.88
C GLN A 23 21.03 -4.26 9.25
N ALA A 24 19.89 -3.56 9.22
CA ALA A 24 19.76 -2.15 9.57
C ALA A 24 18.67 -2.01 10.62
N LEU A 25 18.85 -1.11 11.59
CA LEU A 25 17.76 -0.74 12.49
C LEU A 25 16.92 0.35 11.81
N MET A 26 15.62 0.33 12.02
CA MET A 26 14.69 1.26 11.39
C MET A 26 13.62 1.75 12.38
N THR A 27 13.32 3.05 12.34
CA THR A 27 12.17 3.63 13.05
C THR A 27 11.18 4.20 12.06
N VAL A 28 9.90 4.20 12.45
CA VAL A 28 8.81 4.73 11.64
C VAL A 28 7.98 5.66 12.50
N ASP A 29 8.04 6.94 12.16
CA ASP A 29 7.39 8.03 12.87
C ASP A 29 6.27 8.62 12.02
N ILE A 30 5.12 8.88 12.63
CA ILE A 30 4.01 9.57 11.96
C ILE A 30 4.25 11.05 12.13
N VAL A 31 4.38 11.77 11.02
CA VAL A 31 4.58 13.22 11.02
C VAL A 31 3.23 13.95 11.00
N ASP A 32 3.18 15.15 11.58
CA ASP A 32 1.95 15.95 11.76
C ASP A 32 1.19 16.25 10.45
N SER A 33 1.82 16.06 9.30
CA SER A 33 1.17 16.17 7.99
C SER A 33 0.12 15.09 7.71
N GLY A 34 -0.04 14.09 8.59
CA GLY A 34 -1.19 13.17 8.65
C GLY A 34 -1.28 12.14 7.51
N ASN A 35 -0.62 12.40 6.39
CA ASN A 35 -0.56 11.52 5.22
C ASN A 35 0.87 11.09 4.86
N LEU A 36 1.86 11.49 5.66
CA LEU A 36 3.25 11.11 5.51
C LEU A 36 3.72 10.33 6.73
N VAL A 37 4.71 9.49 6.51
CA VAL A 37 5.48 8.82 7.55
C VAL A 37 6.95 9.10 7.29
N GLU A 38 7.69 9.34 8.36
CA GLU A 38 9.13 9.43 8.33
C GLU A 38 9.72 8.06 8.68
N ILE A 39 10.72 7.63 7.91
CA ILE A 39 11.44 6.38 8.15
C ILE A 39 12.91 6.72 8.35
N THR A 40 13.42 6.48 9.56
CA THR A 40 14.84 6.65 9.86
C THR A 40 15.55 5.31 9.74
N VAL A 41 16.70 5.28 9.05
CA VAL A 41 17.49 4.06 8.81
C VAL A 41 18.88 4.20 9.41
N PHE A 42 19.19 3.34 10.38
CA PHE A 42 20.48 3.31 11.05
C PHE A 42 21.37 2.22 10.43
N GLY A 43 22.55 2.60 9.96
CA GLY A 43 23.50 1.66 9.37
C GLY A 43 24.56 2.34 8.53
N ARG A 44 25.41 1.53 7.90
CA ARG A 44 26.41 2.03 6.94
C ARG A 44 25.72 2.64 5.72
N PRO A 45 26.34 3.62 5.02
CA PRO A 45 25.74 4.25 3.83
C PRO A 45 25.29 3.24 2.75
N SER A 46 26.04 2.15 2.54
CA SER A 46 25.67 1.10 1.60
C SER A 46 24.38 0.37 2.00
N VAL A 47 24.18 0.13 3.29
CA VAL A 47 22.98 -0.49 3.85
C VAL A 47 21.79 0.47 3.75
N GLN A 48 21.99 1.74 4.08
CA GLN A 48 20.97 2.77 3.93
C GLN A 48 20.47 2.88 2.49
N ASN A 49 21.37 2.87 1.50
CA ASN A 49 21.01 2.87 0.09
C ASN A 49 20.20 1.64 -0.31
N ARG A 50 20.58 0.45 0.18
CA ARG A 50 19.82 -0.79 -0.08
C ARG A 50 18.41 -0.72 0.51
N VAL A 51 18.28 -0.29 1.77
CA VAL A 51 16.98 -0.13 2.44
C VAL A 51 16.12 0.90 1.72
N LYS A 52 16.70 2.03 1.32
CA LYS A 52 16.00 3.07 0.54
C LYS A 52 15.42 2.50 -0.75
N SER A 53 16.19 1.71 -1.50
CA SER A 53 15.69 1.06 -2.72
C SER A 53 14.55 0.08 -2.43
N MET A 54 14.65 -0.73 -1.37
CA MET A 54 13.58 -1.65 -0.95
C MET A 54 12.28 -0.90 -0.62
N LEU A 55 12.37 0.17 0.18
CA LEU A 55 11.23 1.00 0.55
C LEU A 55 10.57 1.64 -0.68
N LEU A 56 11.36 2.14 -1.63
CA LEU A 56 10.84 2.72 -2.86
C LEU A 56 10.09 1.69 -3.72
N CYS A 57 10.64 0.47 -3.84
CA CYS A 57 9.97 -0.61 -4.57
C CYS A 57 8.64 -1.01 -3.92
N LEU A 58 8.62 -1.17 -2.60
CA LEU A 58 7.39 -1.49 -1.86
C LEU A 58 6.35 -0.37 -2.01
N ALA A 59 6.77 0.89 -1.89
CA ALA A 59 5.89 2.03 -2.09
C ALA A 59 5.28 2.06 -3.51
N SER A 60 6.07 1.76 -4.55
CA SER A 60 5.56 1.67 -5.93
C SER A 60 4.55 0.54 -6.06
N PHE A 61 4.90 -0.65 -5.58
CA PHE A 61 4.03 -1.82 -5.61
C PHE A 61 2.67 -1.56 -4.93
N HIS A 62 2.68 -0.97 -3.74
CA HIS A 62 1.45 -0.63 -3.02
C HIS A 62 0.62 0.43 -3.75
N ARG A 63 1.26 1.44 -4.36
CA ARG A 63 0.56 2.46 -5.16
C ARG A 63 -0.11 1.83 -6.39
N GLU A 64 0.60 0.99 -7.12
CA GLU A 64 0.07 0.29 -8.28
C GLU A 64 -1.07 -0.66 -7.92
N HIS A 65 -0.89 -1.43 -6.84
CA HIS A 65 -1.93 -2.33 -6.33
C HIS A 65 -3.19 -1.58 -5.93
N ARG A 66 -3.06 -0.46 -5.20
CA ARG A 66 -4.20 0.41 -4.84
C ARG A 66 -4.87 0.98 -6.10
N ALA A 67 -4.10 1.49 -7.06
CA ALA A 67 -4.66 2.03 -8.30
C ALA A 67 -5.44 0.96 -9.09
N ARG A 68 -4.95 -0.29 -9.12
CA ARG A 68 -5.65 -1.41 -9.72
C ARG A 68 -6.94 -1.76 -8.99
N ALA A 69 -6.92 -1.79 -7.66
CA ALA A 69 -8.10 -2.06 -6.84
C ALA A 69 -9.20 -1.00 -7.08
N GLU A 70 -8.85 0.28 -7.12
CA GLU A 70 -9.81 1.35 -7.41
C GLU A 70 -10.39 1.26 -8.83
N LYS A 71 -9.55 0.93 -9.83
CA LYS A 71 -10.02 0.68 -11.20
C LYS A 71 -11.03 -0.47 -11.26
N MET A 72 -10.77 -1.57 -10.56
CA MET A 72 -11.68 -2.72 -10.51
C MET A 72 -13.00 -2.35 -9.86
N LYS A 73 -12.96 -1.62 -8.74
CA LYS A 73 -14.16 -1.13 -8.03
C LYS A 73 -15.01 -0.22 -8.93
N HIS A 74 -14.38 0.65 -9.71
CA HIS A 74 -15.09 1.51 -10.65
C HIS A 74 -15.74 0.71 -11.79
N LEU A 75 -15.02 -0.27 -12.36
CA LEU A 75 -15.56 -1.17 -13.38
C LEU A 75 -16.79 -1.94 -12.87
N GLU A 76 -16.69 -2.52 -11.66
CA GLU A 76 -17.80 -3.25 -11.04
C GLU A 76 -19.04 -2.36 -10.86
N LYS A 77 -18.83 -1.11 -10.41
CA LYS A 77 -19.91 -0.12 -10.28
C LYS A 77 -20.60 0.15 -11.62
N ASN A 78 -19.82 0.33 -12.70
CA ASN A 78 -20.38 0.61 -14.03
C ASN A 78 -21.17 -0.59 -14.58
N LEU A 79 -20.64 -1.80 -14.42
CA LEU A 79 -21.34 -3.02 -14.85
C LEU A 79 -22.65 -3.21 -14.09
N LYS A 80 -22.66 -2.96 -12.78
CA LYS A 80 -23.89 -2.98 -11.98
C LYS A 80 -24.89 -1.92 -12.43
N ALA A 81 -24.45 -0.69 -12.72
CA ALA A 81 -25.32 0.36 -13.21
C ALA A 81 -25.99 -0.01 -14.55
N HIS A 82 -25.22 -0.55 -15.50
CA HIS A 82 -25.75 -1.02 -16.78
C HIS A 82 -26.68 -2.23 -16.67
N ALA A 83 -26.43 -3.15 -15.73
CA ALA A 83 -27.34 -4.28 -15.47
C ALA A 83 -28.64 -3.85 -14.76
N SER A 84 -28.62 -2.68 -14.10
CA SER A 84 -29.78 -2.11 -13.39
C SER A 84 -30.67 -1.26 -14.30
N ASP A 85 -30.23 -0.98 -15.54
CA ASP A 85 -30.98 -0.22 -16.54
C ASP A 85 -31.84 -1.21 -17.37
N PRO A 86 -33.16 -1.32 -17.14
CA PRO A 86 -34.01 -2.20 -17.93
C PRO A 86 -34.47 -1.41 -19.16
N HIS A 87 -33.59 -1.14 -20.11
CA HIS A 87 -34.07 -0.84 -21.44
C HIS A 87 -34.43 -2.15 -22.11
N SER A 88 -35.68 -2.58 -21.88
CA SER A 88 -36.36 -3.51 -22.77
C SER A 88 -36.30 -2.89 -24.17
N PRO A 89 -35.72 -3.54 -25.19
CA PRO A 89 -36.01 -3.17 -26.56
C PRO A 89 -37.52 -3.36 -26.70
N GLN A 90 -38.27 -2.26 -26.84
CA GLN A 90 -39.65 -2.36 -27.27
C GLN A 90 -39.61 -2.79 -28.72
N ASP A 91 -39.96 -4.05 -28.97
CA ASP A 91 -40.29 -4.51 -30.32
C ASP A 91 -41.36 -3.56 -30.87
N PRO A 92 -41.11 -2.87 -32.00
CA PRO A 92 -42.18 -2.17 -32.68
C PRO A 92 -43.07 -3.24 -33.32
N VAL A 93 -44.25 -3.44 -32.73
CA VAL A 93 -45.38 -4.06 -33.43
C VAL A 93 -45.90 -3.05 -34.45
N ALA A 94 -45.61 -3.32 -35.73
CA ALA A 94 -46.50 -3.09 -36.87
C ALA A 94 -45.94 -3.80 -38.12
#